data_AF-A0A7S1SDH5-F1
#
_entry.id   AF-A0A7S1SDH5-F1
#
_cell.length_a   1.000
_cell.length_b   1.000
_cell.length_c   1.000
_cell.angle_alpha   90.00
_cell.angle_beta   90.00
_cell.angle_gamma   90.00
#
_symmetry.space_group_name_H-M   'P 1'
#
loop_
_entity.id
_entity.type
_entity.pdbx_description
1 polymer ?
#
loop_
_entity_poly.entity_id
_entity_poly.type
_entity_poly.pdbx_seq_one_letter_code
_entity_poly.pdbx_strand_id
1 'polypeptide(L)'
;DDSRVTGNVSMMRVVRVVRIVRVVRVIRIMKFFRELRMMVFSILGSMKSLLWVMVVFIMMFYVFGITFTAAVSTELDNISVWTSEESLPLRKYFGTVDRSILSLFMAMSGGNDWLHFY
;
A
#
# COMPACT_ATOMS: atom_id res chain seq x y z
N ASP A 1 39.65 21.29 12.05
CA ASP A 1 38.61 20.62 11.26
C ASP A 1 37.17 20.85 11.74
N ASP A 2 36.93 21.19 13.01
CA ASP A 2 35.57 21.35 13.56
C ASP A 2 34.67 22.42 12.90
N SER A 3 35.25 23.51 12.40
CA SER A 3 34.47 24.59 11.74
C SER A 3 33.83 24.16 10.41
N ARG A 4 34.36 23.13 9.75
CA ARG A 4 33.77 22.57 8.51
C ARG A 4 32.54 21.70 8.83
N VAL A 5 32.55 21.03 9.97
CA VAL A 5 31.44 20.17 10.44
C VAL A 5 30.25 21.03 10.85
N THR A 6 30.45 22.13 11.58
CA THR A 6 29.36 23.05 11.97
C THR A 6 28.71 23.71 10.74
N GLY A 7 29.51 24.07 9.72
CA GLY A 7 29.02 24.59 8.44
C GLY A 7 28.17 23.57 7.67
N ASN A 8 28.59 22.31 7.61
CA ASN A 8 27.84 21.23 6.95
C ASN A 8 26.51 20.91 7.65
N VAL A 9 26.48 20.93 8.99
CA VAL A 9 25.23 20.73 9.76
C VAL A 9 24.26 21.88 9.55
N SER A 10 24.75 23.12 9.45
CA SER A 10 23.95 24.30 9.11
C SER A 10 23.38 24.19 7.70
N MET A 11 24.20 23.83 6.70
CA MET A 11 23.76 23.64 5.31
C MET A 11 22.70 22.53 5.18
N MET A 12 22.84 21.40 5.88
CA MET A 12 21.84 20.34 5.88
C MET A 12 20.49 20.79 6.45
N ARG A 13 20.50 21.60 7.52
CA ARG A 13 19.27 22.18 8.08
C ARG A 13 18.63 23.18 7.10
N VAL A 14 19.43 24.04 6.48
CA VAL A 14 18.96 25.02 5.50
C VAL A 14 18.31 24.34 4.30
N VAL A 15 18.89 23.27 3.76
CA VAL A 15 18.29 22.50 2.64
C VAL A 15 16.94 21.89 3.04
N ARG A 16 16.81 21.34 4.26
CA ARG A 16 15.53 20.82 4.77
C ARG A 16 14.49 21.93 4.89
N VAL A 17 14.86 23.09 5.44
CA VAL A 17 13.97 24.25 5.60
C VAL A 17 13.52 24.78 4.24
N VAL A 18 14.43 24.91 3.27
CA VAL A 18 14.10 25.35 1.90
C VAL A 18 13.11 24.38 1.23
N ARG A 19 13.27 23.06 1.41
CA ARG A 19 12.32 22.07 0.91
C ARG A 19 10.93 22.24 1.54
N ILE A 20 10.85 22.42 2.86
CA ILE A 20 9.58 22.66 3.57
C ILE A 20 8.92 23.95 3.09
N VAL A 21 9.67 25.04 2.95
CA VAL A 21 9.16 26.32 2.46
C VAL A 21 8.60 26.19 1.05
N ARG A 22 9.24 25.41 0.16
CA ARG A 22 8.71 25.15 -1.18
C ARG A 22 7.39 24.39 -1.14
N VAL A 23 7.29 23.32 -0.34
CA VAL A 23 6.03 22.56 -0.18
C VAL A 23 4.91 23.45 0.37
N VAL A 24 5.20 24.24 1.41
CA VAL A 24 4.26 25.20 2.01
C VAL A 24 3.85 26.27 1.00
N ARG A 25 4.76 26.75 0.14
CA ARG A 25 4.44 27.69 -0.93
C ARG A 25 3.55 27.08 -2.00
N VAL A 26 3.82 25.85 -2.44
CA VAL A 26 2.96 25.15 -3.41
C VAL A 26 1.56 24.99 -2.83
N ILE A 27 1.44 24.58 -1.55
CA ILE A 27 0.16 24.52 -0.84
C ILE A 27 -0.51 25.90 -0.73
N ARG A 28 0.25 26.98 -0.49
CA ARG A 28 -0.26 28.35 -0.41
C ARG A 28 -0.65 28.93 -1.78
N ILE A 29 0.02 28.54 -2.86
CA ILE A 29 -0.30 28.88 -4.24
C ILE A 29 -1.54 28.10 -4.69
N MET A 30 -1.66 26.82 -4.31
CA MET A 30 -2.90 26.06 -4.43
C MET A 30 -4.06 26.71 -3.65
N LYS A 31 -3.79 27.39 -2.53
CA LYS A 31 -4.80 28.18 -1.79
C LYS A 31 -5.31 29.44 -2.53
N PHE A 32 -4.61 29.96 -3.55
CA PHE A 32 -5.03 31.14 -4.31
C PHE A 32 -6.06 30.84 -5.41
N PHE A 33 -6.06 29.63 -5.98
CA PHE A 33 -7.05 29.20 -6.96
C PHE A 33 -8.32 28.69 -6.27
N ARG A 34 -9.32 29.58 -6.14
CA ARG A 34 -10.59 29.30 -5.45
C ARG A 34 -11.29 28.02 -5.95
N GLU A 35 -11.33 27.80 -7.26
CA GLU A 35 -11.99 26.64 -7.88
C GLU A 35 -11.23 25.33 -7.61
N LEU A 36 -9.89 25.34 -7.75
CA LEU A 36 -9.04 24.19 -7.40
C LEU A 36 -9.17 23.82 -5.92
N ARG A 37 -9.24 24.83 -5.04
CA ARG A 37 -9.44 24.64 -3.60
C ARG A 37 -10.80 24.00 -3.30
N MET A 38 -11.87 24.42 -3.97
CA MET A 38 -13.19 23.78 -3.79
C MET A 38 -13.16 22.32 -4.22
N MET A 39 -12.53 22.00 -5.35
CA MET A 39 -12.35 20.61 -5.79
C MET A 39 -11.55 19.78 -4.78
N VAL A 40 -10.40 20.29 -4.31
CA VAL A 40 -9.57 19.60 -3.31
C VAL A 40 -10.31 19.43 -1.98
N PHE A 41 -11.03 20.45 -1.52
CA PHE A 41 -11.80 20.36 -0.28
C PHE A 41 -12.92 19.33 -0.37
N SER A 42 -13.60 19.23 -1.53
CA SER A 42 -14.56 18.16 -1.80
C SER A 42 -13.92 16.77 -1.80
N ILE A 43 -12.72 16.61 -2.37
CA ILE A 43 -11.95 15.36 -2.31
C ILE A 43 -11.57 15.01 -0.87
N LEU A 44 -10.99 15.96 -0.13
CA LEU A 44 -10.62 15.76 1.28
C LEU A 44 -11.84 15.45 2.15
N GLY A 45 -12.99 16.05 1.84
CA GLY A 45 -14.27 15.76 2.49
C GLY A 45 -14.71 14.31 2.30
N SER A 46 -14.53 13.74 1.10
CA SER A 46 -14.86 12.34 0.83
C SER A 46 -13.80 11.36 1.32
N MET A 47 -12.56 11.79 1.59
CA MET A 47 -11.50 10.92 2.12
C MET A 47 -11.89 10.21 3.42
N LYS A 48 -12.64 10.87 4.31
CA LYS A 48 -13.10 10.24 5.56
C LYS A 48 -14.01 9.04 5.26
N SER A 49 -14.89 9.16 4.27
CA SER A 49 -15.74 8.06 3.81
C SER A 49 -14.92 6.98 3.11
N LEU A 50 -13.94 7.38 2.31
CA LEU A 50 -13.05 6.45 1.61
C LEU A 50 -12.23 5.61 2.61
N LEU A 51 -11.76 6.20 3.70
CA LEU A 51 -11.06 5.47 4.76
C LEU A 51 -11.92 4.35 5.37
N TRP A 52 -13.21 4.62 5.62
CA TRP A 52 -14.12 3.57 6.10
C TRP A 52 -14.31 2.45 5.09
N VAL A 53 -14.42 2.79 3.80
CA VAL A 53 -14.48 1.79 2.72
C VAL A 53 -13.21 0.94 2.68
N MET A 54 -12.03 1.56 2.83
CA MET A 54 -10.75 0.84 2.90
C MET A 54 -10.69 -0.12 4.10
N VAL A 55 -11.21 0.28 5.26
CA VAL A 55 -11.31 -0.59 6.44
C VAL A 55 -12.18 -1.81 6.14
N VAL A 56 -13.33 -1.62 5.49
CA VAL A 56 -14.21 -2.72 5.07
C VAL A 56 -13.49 -3.66 4.10
N PHE A 57 -12.75 -3.13 3.12
CA PHE A 57 -11.95 -3.95 2.21
C PHE A 57 -10.88 -4.78 2.93
N ILE A 58 -10.16 -4.18 3.89
CA ILE A 58 -9.15 -4.90 4.69
C ILE A 58 -9.80 -6.04 5.49
N MET A 59 -10.95 -5.77 6.13
CA MET A 59 -11.70 -6.78 6.88
C MET A 59 -12.18 -7.91 5.96
N MET A 60 -12.68 -7.57 4.78
CA MET A 60 -13.09 -8.53 3.76
C MET A 60 -11.92 -9.42 3.33
N PHE A 61 -10.77 -8.84 2.98
CA PHE A 61 -9.58 -9.61 2.61
C PHE A 61 -9.06 -10.49 3.74
N TYR A 62 -9.16 -10.05 4.98
CA TYR A 62 -8.76 -10.86 6.13
C TYR A 62 -9.62 -12.11 6.28
N VAL A 63 -10.96 -11.95 6.21
CA VAL A 63 -11.89 -13.08 6.30
C VAL A 63 -11.64 -14.07 5.16
N PHE A 64 -11.64 -13.59 3.91
CA PHE A 64 -11.42 -14.46 2.75
C PHE A 64 -10.01 -15.07 2.73
N GLY A 65 -9.00 -14.31 3.16
CA GLY A 65 -7.63 -14.78 3.23
C GLY A 65 -7.46 -15.95 4.20
N ILE A 66 -8.10 -15.88 5.37
CA ILE A 66 -8.13 -17.00 6.32
C ILE A 66 -8.90 -18.17 5.76
N THR A 67 -10.08 -17.97 5.16
CA THR A 67 -10.86 -19.08 4.62
C THR A 67 -10.11 -19.82 3.51
N PHE A 68 -9.40 -19.11 2.64
CA PHE A 68 -8.61 -19.73 1.57
C PHE A 68 -7.36 -20.42 2.10
N THR A 69 -6.64 -19.81 3.05
CA THR A 69 -5.48 -20.46 3.69
C THR A 69 -5.91 -21.74 4.41
N ALA A 70 -7.04 -21.72 5.12
CA ALA A 70 -7.58 -22.88 5.83
C ALA A 70 -8.05 -23.98 4.87
N ALA A 71 -8.73 -23.61 3.78
CA ALA A 71 -9.15 -24.56 2.75
C ALA A 71 -7.95 -25.25 2.09
N VAL A 72 -6.94 -24.48 1.68
CA VAL A 72 -5.71 -25.02 1.09
C VAL A 72 -4.97 -25.91 2.09
N SER A 73 -4.86 -25.50 3.35
CA SER A 73 -4.19 -26.31 4.39
C SER A 73 -4.88 -27.66 4.62
N THR A 74 -6.22 -27.69 4.55
CA THR A 74 -7.01 -28.92 4.73
C THR A 74 -6.86 -29.87 3.54
N GLU A 75 -6.87 -29.33 2.32
CA GLU A 75 -6.66 -30.12 1.10
C GLU A 75 -5.26 -30.73 1.04
N LEU A 76 -4.26 -29.96 1.48
CA LEU A 76 -2.87 -30.38 1.52
C LEU A 76 -2.59 -31.42 2.63
N ASP A 77 -3.42 -31.52 3.66
CA ASP A 77 -3.28 -32.52 4.73
C ASP A 77 -3.91 -33.87 4.34
N ASN A 78 -5.02 -33.84 3.59
CA ASN A 78 -5.74 -35.05 3.16
C ASN A 78 -5.02 -35.86 2.08
N ILE A 79 -4.13 -35.24 1.32
CA ILE A 79 -3.30 -35.89 0.31
C ILE A 79 -1.87 -35.56 0.68
N SER A 80 -0.93 -36.50 0.64
CA SER A 80 0.52 -36.24 0.83
C SER A 80 1.14 -35.39 -0.31
N VAL A 81 0.41 -34.36 -0.74
CA VAL A 81 0.55 -33.45 -1.88
C VAL A 81 1.36 -32.21 -1.50
N TRP A 82 1.69 -32.02 -0.22
CA TRP A 82 2.65 -30.98 0.19
C TRP A 82 3.94 -30.96 -0.66
N THR A 83 4.37 -32.12 -1.16
CA THR A 83 5.58 -32.31 -1.97
C THR A 83 5.34 -32.45 -3.47
N SER A 84 4.09 -32.44 -3.98
CA SER A 84 3.86 -32.54 -5.42
C SER A 84 4.04 -31.19 -6.11
N GLU A 85 4.58 -31.19 -7.34
CA GLU A 85 4.76 -29.97 -8.13
C GLU A 85 3.44 -29.24 -8.43
N GLU A 86 2.32 -29.96 -8.49
CA GLU A 86 1.00 -29.36 -8.72
C GLU A 86 0.53 -28.44 -7.58
N SER A 87 1.05 -28.61 -6.36
CA SER A 87 0.71 -27.77 -5.21
C SER A 87 1.48 -26.45 -5.13
N LEU A 88 2.57 -26.31 -5.91
CA LEU A 88 3.45 -25.13 -5.92
C LEU A 88 2.70 -23.79 -6.10
N PRO A 89 1.80 -23.63 -7.10
CA PRO A 89 1.07 -22.37 -7.26
C PRO A 89 0.12 -22.10 -6.08
N LEU A 90 -0.59 -23.11 -5.58
CA LEU A 90 -1.52 -22.96 -4.46
C LEU A 90 -0.78 -22.51 -3.19
N ARG A 91 0.40 -23.09 -2.90
CA ARG A 91 1.23 -22.69 -1.75
C ARG A 91 1.86 -21.32 -1.93
N LYS A 92 2.19 -20.94 -3.17
CA LYS A 92 2.76 -19.62 -3.49
C LYS A 92 1.78 -18.49 -3.21
N TYR A 93 0.51 -18.65 -3.59
CA TYR A 93 -0.52 -17.61 -3.44
C TYR A 93 -1.31 -17.71 -2.13
N PHE A 94 -1.61 -18.93 -1.66
CA PHE A 94 -2.52 -19.18 -0.54
C PHE A 94 -1.90 -19.97 0.62
N GLY A 95 -0.57 -20.18 0.62
CA GLY A 95 0.09 -20.96 1.67
C GLY A 95 0.14 -20.27 3.04
N THR A 96 0.04 -18.94 3.08
CA THR A 96 -0.02 -18.17 4.33
C THR A 96 -1.09 -17.08 4.23
N VAL A 97 -1.58 -16.62 5.38
CA VAL A 97 -2.66 -15.63 5.44
C VAL A 97 -2.26 -14.30 4.80
N ASP A 98 -1.03 -13.85 5.03
CA ASP A 98 -0.46 -12.63 4.43
C ASP A 98 -0.41 -12.74 2.90
N ARG A 99 0.04 -13.88 2.36
CA ARG A 99 0.07 -14.12 0.91
C ARG A 99 -1.33 -14.23 0.31
N SER A 100 -2.28 -14.83 1.04
CA SER A 100 -3.68 -14.91 0.59
C SER A 100 -4.31 -13.53 0.50
N ILE A 101 -4.06 -12.66 1.48
CA ILE A 101 -4.52 -11.26 1.49
C ILE A 101 -3.89 -10.50 0.32
N LEU A 102 -2.57 -10.64 0.10
CA LEU A 102 -1.89 -10.01 -1.03
C LEU A 102 -2.41 -10.52 -2.38
N SER A 103 -2.68 -11.81 -2.51
CA SER A 103 -3.21 -12.42 -3.73
C SER A 103 -4.63 -11.94 -4.03
N LEU A 104 -5.48 -11.81 -3.01
CA LEU A 104 -6.81 -11.22 -3.12
C LEU A 104 -6.77 -9.75 -3.51
N PHE A 105 -5.83 -9.00 -2.94
CA PHE A 105 -5.61 -7.61 -3.32
C PHE A 105 -5.13 -7.48 -4.77
N MET A 106 -4.20 -8.34 -5.20
CA MET A 106 -3.75 -8.41 -6.60
C MET A 106 -4.89 -8.78 -7.54
N ALA A 107 -5.75 -9.72 -7.16
CA ALA A 107 -6.92 -10.09 -7.95
C ALA A 107 -7.92 -8.92 -8.10
N MET A 108 -8.18 -8.18 -7.02
CA MET A 108 -9.08 -7.01 -7.07
C MET A 108 -8.51 -5.85 -7.90
N SER A 109 -7.20 -5.61 -7.81
CA SER A 109 -6.53 -4.48 -8.50
C SER A 109 -6.06 -4.81 -9.92
N GLY A 110 -6.23 -6.06 -10.38
CA GLY A 110 -5.68 -6.54 -11.65
C GLY A 110 -4.14 -6.66 -11.63
N GLY A 111 -3.51 -6.69 -10.44
CA GLY A 111 -2.06 -6.74 -10.26
C GLY A 111 -1.37 -7.94 -10.93
N ASN A 112 -2.09 -9.06 -11.09
CA ASN A 112 -1.55 -10.24 -11.75
C ASN A 112 -1.38 -10.05 -13.28
N ASP A 113 -2.19 -9.19 -13.92
CA ASP A 113 -2.01 -8.85 -15.33
C ASP A 113 -0.70 -8.11 -15.56
N TRP A 114 -0.37 -7.11 -14.72
CA TRP A 114 0.86 -6.33 -14.85
C TRP A 114 2.14 -7.14 -14.63
N LEU A 115 2.10 -8.19 -13.80
CA LEU A 115 3.23 -9.09 -13.54
C LEU A 115 3.53 -10.01 -14.74
N HIS A 116 2.52 -10.35 -15.56
CA HIS A 116 2.72 -11.25 -16.69
C HIS A 116 3.32 -10.52 -17.92
N PHE A 117 3.26 -9.19 -17.95
CA PHE A 117 3.75 -8.36 -19.06
C PHE A 117 5.17 -7.80 -18.85
N TYR A 118 5.82 -8.03 -17.70
CA TYR A 118 7.18 -7.59 -17.40
C TYR A 118 7.97 -8.65 -16.64
#